data_AF-A0A919XGR7-F1
#
_entry.id   AF-A0A919XGR7-F1
#
_cell.length_a   1.000
_cell.length_b   1.000
_cell.length_c   1.000
_cell.angle_alpha   90.00
_cell.angle_beta   90.00
_cell.angle_gamma   90.00
#
_symmetry.space_group_name_H-M   'P 1'
#
loop_
_entity.id
_entity.type
_entity.pdbx_description
1 polymer ?
#
loop_
_entity_poly.entity_id
_entity_poly.type
_entity_poly.pdbx_seq_one_letter_code
_entity_poly.pdbx_strand_id
1 'polypeptide(L)'
;MMFRGVTADMSVKDGFEKILRNYSNYIVNNKANFLLMEQFLDSPFIRKSCKDQNGGVFKPMYALFERGIREGLFKDLETNLLVTYSCLPFVQMGKEYINGEYEFSSANIDKMIQMSWDAIKA
;
A
#
# COMPACT_ATOMS: atom_id res chain seq x y z
N MET A 1 0.27 8.36 -9.51
CA MET A 1 -0.59 7.16 -9.60
C MET A 1 0.19 5.98 -9.05
N MET A 2 -0.40 5.21 -8.14
CA MET A 2 0.29 4.17 -7.35
C MET A 2 0.99 3.09 -8.18
N PHE A 3 0.39 2.66 -9.30
CA PHE A 3 0.91 1.59 -10.16
C PHE A 3 1.76 2.10 -11.34
N ARG A 4 2.15 3.38 -11.34
CA ARG A 4 2.89 3.97 -12.46
C ARG A 4 4.24 3.27 -12.66
N GLY A 5 4.43 2.71 -13.85
CA GLY A 5 5.66 2.05 -14.27
C GLY A 5 5.92 0.70 -13.60
N VAL A 6 4.91 0.10 -12.97
CA VAL A 6 4.96 -1.28 -12.49
C VAL A 6 4.61 -2.19 -13.67
N THR A 7 5.51 -3.10 -14.02
CA THR A 7 5.33 -4.04 -15.14
C THR A 7 5.45 -5.48 -14.66
N ALA A 8 4.88 -6.42 -15.42
CA ALA A 8 4.80 -7.82 -15.01
C ALA A 8 6.16 -8.54 -14.97
N ASP A 9 7.14 -8.03 -15.70
CA ASP A 9 8.52 -8.56 -15.79
C ASP A 9 9.41 -8.12 -14.62
N MET A 10 9.01 -7.12 -13.82
CA MET A 10 9.77 -6.72 -12.64
C MET A 10 9.81 -7.85 -11.60
N SER A 11 10.87 -7.91 -10.80
CA SER A 11 10.91 -8.77 -9.62
C SER A 11 9.79 -8.39 -8.63
N VAL A 12 9.37 -9.34 -7.79
CA VAL A 12 8.36 -9.06 -6.73
C VAL A 12 8.82 -7.92 -5.82
N LYS A 13 10.11 -7.93 -5.44
CA LYS A 13 10.69 -6.90 -4.58
C LYS A 13 10.69 -5.52 -5.25
N ASP A 14 11.17 -5.41 -6.48
CA ASP A 14 11.20 -4.12 -7.19
C ASP A 14 9.80 -3.57 -7.42
N GLY A 15 8.84 -4.44 -7.79
CA GLY A 15 7.45 -4.08 -7.93
C GLY A 15 6.85 -3.54 -6.62
N PHE A 16 7.13 -4.23 -5.51
CA PHE A 16 6.66 -3.86 -4.16
C PHE A 16 7.20 -2.49 -3.76
N GLU A 17 8.53 -2.29 -3.85
CA GLU A 17 9.15 -1.02 -3.51
C GLU A 17 8.63 0.11 -4.39
N LYS A 18 8.50 -0.12 -5.70
CA LYS A 18 8.01 0.90 -6.64
C LYS A 18 6.58 1.33 -6.32
N ILE A 19 5.70 0.39 -6.01
CA ILE A 19 4.31 0.67 -5.61
C ILE A 19 4.29 1.55 -4.36
N LEU A 20 5.03 1.18 -3.32
CA LEU A 20 5.03 1.93 -2.06
C LEU A 20 5.66 3.32 -2.21
N ARG A 21 6.74 3.46 -3.00
CA ARG A 21 7.31 4.78 -3.33
C ARG A 21 6.32 5.66 -4.10
N ASN A 22 5.63 5.09 -5.08
CA ASN A 22 4.60 5.81 -5.83
C ASN A 22 3.44 6.23 -4.92
N TYR A 23 3.10 5.41 -3.93
CA TYR A 23 2.06 5.70 -2.96
C TYR A 23 2.48 6.83 -2.00
N SER A 24 3.69 6.78 -1.45
CA SER A 24 4.27 7.88 -0.66
C SER A 24 4.30 9.19 -1.45
N ASN A 25 4.72 9.15 -2.72
CA ASN A 25 4.71 10.32 -3.59
C ASN A 25 3.29 10.84 -3.83
N TYR A 26 2.30 9.94 -3.96
CA TYR A 26 0.90 10.35 -4.09
C TYR A 26 0.43 11.10 -2.84
N ILE A 27 0.67 10.55 -1.63
CA ILE A 27 0.30 11.16 -0.35
C ILE A 27 0.88 12.58 -0.23
N VAL A 28 2.19 12.73 -0.47
CA VAL A 28 2.90 14.01 -0.33
C VAL A 28 2.35 15.06 -1.29
N ASN A 29 2.09 14.68 -2.54
CA ASN A 29 1.68 15.62 -3.59
C ASN A 29 0.16 15.81 -3.72
N ASN A 30 -0.66 15.06 -2.98
CA ASN A 30 -2.12 15.06 -3.13
C ASN A 30 -2.87 15.00 -1.78
N LYS A 31 -2.39 15.74 -0.77
CA LYS A 31 -2.88 15.71 0.62
C LYS A 31 -4.41 15.77 0.76
N ALA A 32 -5.05 16.74 0.10
CA ALA A 32 -6.51 16.92 0.17
C ALA A 32 -7.28 15.73 -0.44
N ASN A 33 -6.83 15.23 -1.59
CA ASN A 33 -7.45 14.07 -2.25
C ASN A 33 -7.25 12.80 -1.43
N PHE A 34 -6.08 12.63 -0.82
CA PHE A 34 -5.81 11.52 0.08
C PHE A 34 -6.77 11.53 1.29
N LEU A 35 -6.90 12.65 2.00
CA LEU A 35 -7.84 12.75 3.13
C LEU A 35 -9.30 12.52 2.72
N LEU A 36 -9.71 13.06 1.56
CA LEU A 36 -11.05 12.85 1.04
C LEU A 36 -11.31 11.37 0.76
N MET A 37 -10.35 10.67 0.15
CA MET A 37 -10.47 9.23 -0.10
C MET A 37 -10.60 8.43 1.20
N GLU A 38 -9.82 8.76 2.23
CA GLU A 38 -9.89 8.09 3.53
C GLU A 38 -11.26 8.26 4.18
N GLN A 39 -11.78 9.49 4.22
CA GLN A 39 -13.12 9.76 4.74
C GLN A 39 -14.21 9.04 3.94
N PHE A 40 -14.04 8.94 2.63
CA PHE A 40 -14.98 8.27 1.75
C PHE A 40 -14.99 6.75 1.96
N LEU A 41 -13.80 6.13 2.10
CA LEU A 41 -13.64 4.69 2.36
C LEU A 41 -14.20 4.29 3.73
N ASP A 42 -14.08 5.16 4.73
CA ASP A 42 -14.62 4.92 6.08
C ASP A 42 -16.14 5.19 6.17
N SER A 43 -16.76 5.73 5.12
CA SER A 43 -18.18 6.06 5.14
C SER A 43 -19.08 4.80 5.16
N PRO A 44 -20.19 4.79 5.93
CA PRO A 44 -21.11 3.65 5.99
C PRO A 44 -21.71 3.26 4.63
N PHE A 45 -21.93 4.25 3.75
CA PHE A 45 -22.51 4.06 2.42
C PHE A 45 -21.57 3.27 1.49
N ILE A 46 -20.29 3.63 1.50
CA ILE A 46 -19.26 2.97 0.70
C ILE A 46 -18.89 1.62 1.29
N ARG A 47 -18.80 1.51 2.62
CA ARG A 47 -18.55 0.23 3.28
C ARG A 47 -19.62 -0.83 2.95
N LYS A 48 -20.87 -0.42 2.67
CA LYS A 48 -21.93 -1.32 2.24
C LYS A 48 -21.84 -1.69 0.75
N SER A 49 -21.36 -0.78 -0.09
CA SER A 49 -21.30 -0.93 -1.56
C SER A 49 -19.98 -1.54 -2.06
N CYS A 50 -18.87 -1.34 -1.35
CA CYS A 50 -17.55 -1.88 -1.67
C CYS A 50 -17.26 -3.23 -1.01
N LYS A 51 -18.13 -3.70 -0.09
CA LYS A 51 -18.01 -5.01 0.57
C LYS A 51 -17.95 -6.17 -0.42
N ASP A 52 -18.53 -6.00 -1.61
CA ASP A 52 -18.57 -7.04 -2.66
C ASP A 52 -17.37 -6.98 -3.63
N GLN A 53 -16.40 -6.08 -3.44
CA GLN A 53 -15.23 -5.98 -4.32
C GLN A 53 -13.96 -6.47 -3.61
N ASN A 54 -13.73 -7.79 -3.68
CA ASN A 54 -12.51 -8.52 -3.27
C ASN A 54 -11.22 -7.68 -3.34
N GLY A 55 -10.86 -6.98 -2.25
CA GLY A 55 -9.57 -6.30 -2.09
C GLY A 55 -9.52 -4.77 -2.18
N GLY A 56 -10.63 -4.08 -2.43
CA GLY A 56 -10.72 -2.62 -2.38
C GLY A 56 -9.73 -1.87 -3.30
N VAL A 57 -9.29 -0.68 -2.90
CA VAL A 57 -8.34 0.16 -3.67
C VAL A 57 -6.97 -0.50 -3.88
N PHE A 58 -6.64 -1.50 -3.05
CA PHE A 58 -5.38 -2.24 -3.13
C PHE A 58 -5.49 -3.55 -3.93
N LYS A 59 -6.67 -3.90 -4.44
CA LYS A 59 -6.88 -5.09 -5.29
C LYS A 59 -5.84 -5.23 -6.41
N PRO A 60 -5.40 -4.17 -7.11
CA PRO A 60 -4.41 -4.34 -8.17
C PRO A 60 -3.03 -4.81 -7.68
N MET A 61 -2.75 -4.79 -6.37
CA MET A 61 -1.52 -5.37 -5.78
C MET A 61 -1.58 -6.89 -5.69
N TYR A 62 -2.76 -7.52 -5.76
CA TYR A 62 -2.93 -8.93 -5.41
C TYR A 62 -2.11 -9.85 -6.31
N ALA A 63 -2.06 -9.56 -7.63
CA ALA A 63 -1.28 -10.36 -8.57
C ALA A 63 0.22 -10.40 -8.21
N LEU A 64 0.78 -9.29 -7.71
CA LEU A 64 2.18 -9.22 -7.28
C LEU A 64 2.40 -10.04 -5.99
N PHE A 65 1.46 -9.97 -5.05
CA PHE A 65 1.55 -10.66 -3.76
C PHE A 65 1.34 -12.16 -3.90
N GLU A 66 0.35 -12.59 -4.68
CA GLU A 66 0.13 -14.00 -5.02
C GLU A 66 1.36 -14.60 -5.73
N ARG A 67 2.02 -13.81 -6.58
CA ARG A 67 3.29 -14.23 -7.17
C ARG A 67 4.39 -14.35 -6.10
N GLY A 68 4.51 -13.39 -5.20
CA GLY A 68 5.45 -13.45 -4.08
C GLY A 68 5.24 -14.65 -3.15
N ILE A 69 3.99 -15.07 -2.92
CA ILE A 69 3.67 -16.31 -2.20
C ILE A 69 4.16 -17.52 -3.00
N ARG A 70 3.81 -17.62 -4.30
CA ARG A 70 4.23 -18.73 -5.17
C ARG A 70 5.74 -18.86 -5.31
N GLU A 71 6.47 -17.75 -5.28
CA GLU A 71 7.94 -17.68 -5.33
C GLU A 71 8.60 -17.92 -3.96
N GLY A 72 7.83 -18.10 -2.87
CA GLY A 72 8.35 -18.31 -1.52
C GLY A 72 8.97 -17.07 -0.88
N LEU A 73 8.69 -15.87 -1.42
CA LEU A 73 9.19 -14.60 -0.91
C LEU A 73 8.31 -14.03 0.21
N PHE A 74 7.01 -14.30 0.17
CA PHE A 74 6.04 -13.87 1.18
C PHE A 74 5.49 -15.06 1.97
N LYS A 75 5.07 -14.78 3.22
CA LYS A 75 4.38 -15.76 4.08
C LYS A 75 3.18 -16.37 3.35
N ASP A 76 2.99 -17.68 3.51
CA ASP A 76 1.83 -18.40 2.97
C ASP A 76 0.57 -18.09 3.79
N LEU A 77 -0.01 -16.91 3.53
CA LEU A 77 -1.19 -16.35 4.19
C LEU A 77 -2.10 -15.72 3.14
N GLU A 78 -3.34 -15.42 3.54
CA GLU A 78 -4.30 -14.73 2.70
C GLU A 78 -3.73 -13.42 2.12
N THR A 79 -3.83 -13.23 0.79
CA THR A 79 -3.27 -12.07 0.08
C THR A 79 -3.76 -10.74 0.66
N ASN A 80 -5.04 -10.67 1.07
CA ASN A 80 -5.60 -9.46 1.67
C ASN A 80 -4.88 -9.08 2.97
N LEU A 81 -4.45 -10.08 3.76
CA LEU A 81 -3.75 -9.88 5.01
C LEU A 81 -2.36 -9.28 4.74
N LEU A 82 -1.60 -9.88 3.82
CA LEU A 82 -0.29 -9.38 3.44
C LEU A 82 -0.34 -7.95 2.88
N VAL A 83 -1.32 -7.66 2.01
CA VAL A 83 -1.53 -6.31 1.47
C VAL A 83 -1.88 -5.32 2.59
N THR A 84 -2.74 -5.73 3.53
CA THR A 84 -3.15 -4.90 4.67
C THR A 84 -1.96 -4.50 5.54
N TYR A 85 -1.16 -5.49 5.98
CA TYR A 85 -0.01 -5.24 6.86
C TYR A 85 1.13 -4.49 6.18
N SER A 86 1.23 -4.54 4.85
CA SER A 86 2.25 -3.78 4.10
C SER A 86 1.81 -2.36 3.75
N CYS A 87 0.51 -2.11 3.52
CA CYS A 87 0.02 -0.83 2.98
C CYS A 87 -0.62 0.09 4.03
N LEU A 88 -1.35 -0.43 5.02
CA LEU A 88 -2.01 0.41 6.02
C LEU A 88 -1.05 1.24 6.89
N PRO A 89 0.20 0.81 7.19
CA PRO A 89 1.16 1.69 7.84
C PRO A 89 1.40 3.00 7.06
N PHE A 90 1.41 2.97 5.72
CA PHE A 90 1.56 4.17 4.90
C PHE A 90 0.33 5.09 4.97
N VAL A 91 -0.86 4.51 5.09
CA VAL A 91 -2.10 5.28 5.29
C VAL A 91 -2.03 6.04 6.61
N GLN A 92 -1.69 5.35 7.70
CA GLN A 92 -1.59 5.96 9.02
C GLN A 92 -0.52 7.06 9.06
N MET A 93 0.69 6.75 8.60
CA MET A 93 1.79 7.73 8.55
C MET A 93 1.46 8.90 7.62
N GLY A 94 0.69 8.68 6.56
CA GLY A 94 0.19 9.74 5.69
C GLY A 94 -0.72 10.74 6.41
N LYS A 95 -1.56 10.27 7.34
CA LYS A 95 -2.40 11.13 8.19
C LYS A 95 -1.53 11.96 9.14
N GLU A 96 -0.57 11.32 9.81
CA GLU A 96 0.39 12.00 10.70
C GLU A 96 1.23 13.04 9.95
N TYR A 97 1.69 12.74 8.73
CA TYR A 97 2.39 13.69 7.88
C TYR A 97 1.54 14.93 7.55
N ILE A 98 0.24 14.74 7.26
CA ILE A 98 -0.65 15.86 6.95
C ILE A 98 -0.95 16.71 8.19
N ASN A 99 -0.97 16.10 9.38
CA ASN A 99 -1.10 16.79 10.66
C ASN A 99 0.19 17.49 11.11
N GLY A 100 1.32 17.26 10.42
CA GLY A 100 2.64 17.81 10.80
C GLY A 100 3.34 17.01 11.89
N GLU A 101 2.91 15.78 12.16
CA GLU A 101 3.41 14.89 13.21
C GLU A 101 4.50 13.92 12.69
N TYR A 102 4.64 13.81 11.36
CA TYR A 102 5.61 12.95 10.70
C TYR A 102 6.20 13.59 9.44
N GLU A 103 7.35 13.10 8.98
CA GLU A 103 8.01 13.57 7.76
C GLU A 103 8.20 12.44 6.74
N PHE A 104 7.67 12.62 5.53
CA PHE A 104 7.89 11.73 4.38
C PHE A 104 9.20 12.08 3.65
N SER A 105 10.33 12.06 4.37
CA SER A 105 11.65 12.16 3.75
C SER A 105 12.00 10.86 3.01
N SER A 106 12.94 10.92 2.06
CA SER A 106 13.38 9.72 1.33
C SER A 106 13.85 8.61 2.28
N ALA A 107 14.64 8.97 3.30
CA ALA A 107 15.15 8.04 4.30
C ALA A 107 14.04 7.40 5.14
N ASN A 108 12.99 8.15 5.48
CA ASN A 108 11.85 7.62 6.22
C ASN A 108 11.00 6.69 5.34
N ILE A 109 10.77 7.06 4.08
CA ILE A 109 10.08 6.20 3.10
C ILE A 109 10.84 4.87 2.93
N ASP A 110 12.17 4.90 2.81
CA ASP A 110 12.99 3.68 2.70
C ASP A 110 12.82 2.76 3.91
N LYS A 111 12.83 3.32 5.12
CA LYS A 111 12.59 2.54 6.36
C LYS A 111 11.19 1.94 6.38
N MET A 112 10.17 2.72 6.03
CA MET A 112 8.79 2.23 5.99
C MET A 112 8.62 1.08 4.98
N ILE A 113 9.23 1.20 3.80
CA ILE A 113 9.20 0.14 2.77
C ILE A 113 9.87 -1.12 3.31
N GLN A 114 11.04 -0.98 3.95
CA GLN A 114 11.76 -2.10 4.54
C GLN A 114 10.93 -2.77 5.64
N MET A 115 10.32 -2.00 6.54
CA MET A 115 9.45 -2.53 7.59
C MET A 115 8.22 -3.25 7.01
N SER A 116 7.59 -2.70 5.98
CA SER A 116 6.46 -3.34 5.31
C SER A 116 6.85 -4.62 4.59
N TRP A 117 8.06 -4.70 4.01
CA TRP A 117 8.60 -5.93 3.43
C TRP A 117 8.86 -6.98 4.51
N ASP A 118 9.54 -6.60 5.59
CA ASP A 118 9.87 -7.50 6.71
C ASP A 118 8.63 -8.05 7.41
N ALA A 119 7.55 -7.27 7.48
CA ALA A 119 6.27 -7.70 8.04
C ALA A 119 5.69 -8.91 7.30
N ILE A 120 5.90 -9.03 5.98
CA ILE A 120 5.24 -10.01 5.13
C ILE A 120 6.17 -11.07 4.53
N LYS A 121 7.49 -10.84 4.53
CA LYS A 121 8.45 -11.81 3.98
C LYS A 121 8.37 -13.16 4.71
N ALA A 122 8.60 -14.25 3.97
CA ALA A 122 8.67 -15.60 4.53
C ALA A 122 9.88 -15.79 5.45
#